data_AF-A0A348ML11-F1
#
_entry.id   AF-A0A348ML11-F1
#
_cell.length_a   1.000
_cell.length_b   1.000
_cell.length_c   1.000
_cell.angle_alpha   90.00
_cell.angle_beta   90.00
_cell.angle_gamma   90.00
#
_symmetry.space_group_name_H-M   'P 1'
#
loop_
_entity.id
_entity.type
_entity.pdbx_description
1 polymer ?
#
loop_
_entity_poly.entity_id
_entity_poly.type
_entity_poly.pdbx_seq_one_letter_code
_entity_poly.pdbx_strand_id
1 'polypeptide(L)'
;MKKISVLLLLFIFISNIFLYAQDTQETQEKKILTYEEGLQDGKTAASTENSFLWSLIGCGATCFFSGLGCLGSTLLGYLIEPKSPYVSYDKGQDYVRGFQNGYSSEVKKKRATSAFVGGCISTVAQTLIYGTLYVIYGAALITFLSSLFSMQ
;
A
#
# COMPACT_ATOMS: atom_id res chain seq x y z
N MET A 1 -38.96 -34.00 -43.72
CA MET A 1 -38.72 -32.79 -42.87
C MET A 1 -37.78 -33.04 -41.70
N LYS A 2 -37.87 -34.15 -40.94
CA LYS A 2 -36.97 -34.44 -39.79
C LYS A 2 -35.47 -34.49 -40.15
N LYS A 3 -35.09 -35.02 -41.32
CA LYS A 3 -33.67 -35.14 -41.74
C LYS A 3 -32.98 -33.79 -42.01
N ILE A 4 -33.72 -32.79 -42.47
CA ILE A 4 -33.18 -31.44 -42.75
C ILE A 4 -32.91 -30.70 -41.44
N SER A 5 -33.79 -30.85 -40.45
CA SER A 5 -33.62 -30.23 -39.13
C SER A 5 -32.41 -30.77 -38.37
N VAL A 6 -32.11 -32.08 -38.48
CA VAL A 6 -30.92 -32.68 -37.88
C VAL A 6 -29.63 -32.15 -38.54
N LEU A 7 -29.63 -31.98 -39.86
CA LEU A 7 -28.47 -31.49 -40.60
C LEU A 7 -28.15 -30.02 -40.27
N LEU A 8 -29.20 -29.21 -40.06
CA LEU A 8 -29.07 -27.81 -39.68
C LEU A 8 -28.56 -27.65 -38.24
N LEU A 9 -29.00 -28.51 -37.31
CA LEU A 9 -28.46 -28.54 -35.94
C LEU A 9 -26.98 -28.99 -35.91
N LEU A 10 -26.60 -29.96 -36.74
CA LEU A 10 -25.21 -30.42 -36.86
C LEU A 10 -24.31 -29.32 -37.42
N PHE A 11 -24.81 -28.55 -38.40
CA PHE A 11 -24.09 -27.41 -38.96
C PHE A 11 -23.89 -26.29 -37.93
N ILE A 12 -24.90 -25.98 -37.12
CA ILE A 12 -24.80 -25.01 -36.01
C ILE A 12 -23.80 -25.50 -34.95
N PHE A 13 -23.80 -26.80 -34.65
CA PHE A 13 -22.89 -27.37 -33.64
C PHE A 13 -21.42 -27.34 -34.13
N ILE A 14 -21.17 -27.72 -35.38
CA ILE A 14 -19.84 -27.71 -35.98
C ILE A 14 -19.31 -26.27 -36.10
N SER A 15 -20.13 -25.30 -36.52
CA SER A 15 -19.70 -23.90 -36.63
C SER A 15 -19.32 -23.27 -35.28
N ASN A 16 -20.01 -23.62 -34.19
CA ASN A 16 -19.61 -23.20 -32.84
C ASN A 16 -18.28 -23.83 -32.39
N ILE A 17 -18.01 -25.09 -32.76
CA ILE A 17 -16.73 -25.75 -32.46
C ILE A 17 -15.58 -25.08 -33.24
N PHE A 18 -15.79 -24.73 -34.51
CA PHE A 18 -14.79 -24.02 -35.31
C PHE A 18 -14.52 -22.60 -34.79
N LEU A 19 -15.55 -21.88 -34.34
CA LEU A 19 -15.37 -20.57 -33.68
C LEU A 19 -14.57 -20.71 -32.38
N TYR A 20 -14.89 -21.73 -31.56
CA TYR A 20 -14.17 -22.01 -30.31
C TYR A 20 -12.71 -22.43 -30.55
N ALA A 21 -12.44 -23.16 -31.65
CA ALA A 21 -11.11 -23.60 -32.02
C ALA A 21 -10.23 -22.47 -32.61
N GLN A 22 -10.82 -21.47 -33.29
CA GLN A 22 -10.07 -20.28 -33.72
C GLN A 22 -9.65 -19.39 -32.54
N ASP A 23 -10.52 -19.24 -31.54
CA ASP A 23 -10.23 -18.43 -30.34
C ASP A 23 -9.08 -19.04 -29.51
N THR A 24 -8.92 -20.37 -29.56
CA THR A 24 -7.84 -21.07 -28.84
C THR A 24 -6.48 -21.03 -29.55
N GLN A 25 -6.42 -20.79 -30.88
CA GLN A 25 -5.14 -20.74 -31.60
C GLN A 25 -4.44 -19.38 -31.55
N GLU A 26 -5.15 -18.27 -31.31
CA GLU A 26 -4.52 -16.94 -31.14
C GLU A 26 -3.83 -16.76 -29.79
N THR A 27 -4.06 -17.66 -28.82
CA THR A 27 -3.51 -17.52 -27.45
C THR A 27 -2.08 -18.09 -27.30
N GLN A 28 -1.48 -18.64 -28.36
CA GLN A 28 -0.08 -19.13 -28.35
C GLN A 28 0.91 -18.27 -29.14
N GLU A 29 0.54 -17.06 -29.55
CA GLU A 29 1.56 -16.03 -29.68
C GLU A 29 1.99 -15.70 -28.24
N LYS A 30 3.28 -15.82 -27.93
CA LYS A 30 3.85 -15.40 -26.65
C LYS A 30 3.43 -13.94 -26.41
N LYS A 31 2.29 -13.72 -25.74
CA LYS A 31 1.72 -12.40 -25.51
C LYS A 31 2.77 -11.65 -24.69
N ILE A 32 3.57 -10.85 -25.37
CA ILE A 32 4.53 -9.95 -24.73
C ILE A 32 3.64 -8.99 -23.96
N LEU A 33 3.55 -9.22 -22.65
CA LEU A 33 2.70 -8.41 -21.79
C LEU A 33 3.20 -6.97 -21.87
N THR A 34 2.27 -6.03 -21.92
CA THR A 34 2.60 -4.62 -22.17
C THR A 34 3.10 -3.95 -20.89
N TYR A 35 3.71 -2.77 -21.04
CA TYR A 35 4.11 -1.94 -19.90
C TYR A 35 2.91 -1.58 -19.01
N GLU A 36 1.76 -1.29 -19.61
CA GLU A 36 0.52 -0.90 -18.96
C GLU A 36 -0.07 -2.06 -18.13
N GLU A 37 -0.07 -3.27 -18.69
CA GLU A 37 -0.47 -4.49 -17.96
C GLU A 37 0.46 -4.71 -16.76
N GLY A 38 1.77 -4.56 -16.95
CA GLY A 38 2.75 -4.61 -15.87
C GLY A 38 2.48 -3.57 -14.79
N LEU A 39 2.23 -2.33 -15.19
CA LEU A 39 1.97 -1.22 -14.28
C LEU A 39 0.72 -1.46 -13.44
N GLN A 40 -0.36 -1.97 -14.02
CA GLN A 40 -1.59 -2.25 -13.31
C GLN A 40 -1.46 -3.45 -12.36
N ASP A 41 -0.75 -4.51 -12.77
CA ASP A 41 -0.42 -5.64 -11.91
C ASP A 41 0.47 -5.23 -10.73
N GLY A 42 1.45 -4.36 -10.99
CA GLY A 42 2.33 -3.80 -9.96
C GLY A 42 1.55 -3.02 -8.90
N LYS A 43 0.58 -2.19 -9.32
CA LYS A 43 -0.33 -1.48 -8.41
C LYS A 43 -1.20 -2.44 -7.59
N THR A 44 -1.68 -3.52 -8.21
CA THR A 44 -2.49 -4.53 -7.54
C THR A 44 -1.66 -5.32 -6.53
N ALA A 45 -0.42 -5.67 -6.85
CA ALA A 45 0.51 -6.30 -5.92
C ALA A 45 0.90 -5.37 -4.75
N ALA A 46 0.99 -4.06 -4.98
CA ALA A 46 1.18 -3.09 -3.90
C ALA A 46 -0.01 -3.04 -2.93
N SER A 47 -1.19 -3.53 -3.34
CA SER A 47 -2.37 -3.54 -2.49
C SER A 47 -2.24 -4.49 -1.28
N THR A 48 -1.40 -5.52 -1.38
CA THR A 48 -1.22 -6.56 -0.34
C THR A 48 -0.12 -6.24 0.68
N GLU A 49 0.64 -5.15 0.49
CA GLU A 49 1.64 -4.71 1.48
C GLU A 49 1.00 -4.36 2.83
N ASN A 50 1.67 -4.76 3.91
CA ASN A 50 1.21 -4.52 5.28
C ASN A 50 1.42 -3.06 5.68
N SER A 51 0.35 -2.26 5.62
CA SER A 51 0.31 -0.87 6.05
C SER A 51 0.51 -0.67 7.57
N PHE A 52 0.28 -1.72 8.37
CA PHE A 52 0.34 -1.63 9.83
C PHE A 52 1.76 -1.37 10.36
N LEU A 53 2.77 -2.04 9.79
CA LEU A 53 4.17 -1.88 10.20
C LEU A 53 4.65 -0.45 9.99
N TRP A 54 4.23 0.18 8.88
CA TRP A 54 4.59 1.55 8.55
C TRP A 54 3.88 2.58 9.43
N SER A 55 2.66 2.29 9.87
CA SER A 55 1.99 3.08 10.92
C SER A 55 2.74 3.02 12.25
N LEU A 56 3.24 1.84 12.66
CA LEU A 56 4.08 1.70 13.84
C LEU A 56 5.39 2.48 13.73
N ILE A 57 6.05 2.42 12.57
CA ILE A 57 7.26 3.23 12.31
C ILE A 57 6.93 4.72 12.41
N GLY A 58 5.78 5.15 11.88
CA GLY A 58 5.33 6.53 12.01
C GLY A 58 5.06 6.97 13.44
N CYS A 59 4.51 6.08 14.28
CA CYS A 59 4.34 6.28 15.72
C CYS A 59 5.68 6.31 16.48
N GLY A 60 6.68 5.57 16.03
CA GLY A 60 8.03 5.62 16.60
C GLY A 60 8.79 6.89 16.21
N ALA A 61 8.64 7.36 14.97
CA ALA A 61 9.36 8.53 14.46
C ALA A 61 8.96 9.84 15.16
N THR A 62 7.71 9.97 15.58
CA THR A 62 7.20 11.12 16.36
C THR A 62 7.84 11.25 17.73
N CYS A 63 8.28 10.15 18.35
CA CYS A 63 9.05 10.21 19.59
C CYS A 63 10.39 10.96 19.41
N PHE A 64 10.96 10.96 18.21
CA PHE A 64 12.21 11.66 17.89
C PHE A 64 11.99 13.08 17.35
N PHE A 65 10.82 13.34 16.74
CA PHE A 65 10.47 14.63 16.15
C PHE A 65 9.23 15.22 16.83
N SER A 66 9.40 15.73 18.05
CA SER A 66 8.35 16.40 18.81
C SER A 66 7.80 17.59 18.01
N GLY A 67 6.55 17.51 17.54
CA GLY A 67 5.86 18.57 16.81
C GLY A 67 5.93 18.51 15.27
N LEU A 68 6.90 17.79 14.69
CA LEU A 68 7.04 17.60 13.22
C LEU A 68 6.92 16.14 12.78
N GLY A 69 6.66 15.21 13.70
CA GLY A 69 6.76 13.80 13.43
C GLY A 69 5.78 13.27 12.37
N CYS A 70 4.64 13.93 12.13
CA CYS A 70 3.75 13.58 11.02
C CYS A 70 4.41 13.80 9.64
N LEU A 71 5.19 14.88 9.50
CA LEU A 71 5.91 15.19 8.25
C LEU A 71 7.18 14.35 8.14
N GLY A 72 7.92 14.19 9.24
CA GLY A 72 9.13 13.35 9.28
C GLY A 72 8.84 11.87 8.99
N SER A 73 7.76 11.33 9.53
CA SER A 73 7.34 9.94 9.26
C SER A 73 6.93 9.73 7.80
N THR A 74 6.23 10.71 7.21
CA THR A 74 5.83 10.68 5.79
C THR A 74 7.06 10.67 4.87
N LEU A 75 8.06 11.52 5.17
CA LEU A 75 9.30 11.59 4.40
C LEU A 75 10.07 10.26 4.44
N LEU A 76 10.15 9.62 5.62
CA LEU A 76 10.77 8.30 5.75
C LEU A 76 10.06 7.23 4.91
N GLY A 77 8.72 7.28 4.83
CA GLY A 77 7.94 6.39 3.97
C GLY A 77 8.20 6.59 2.47
N TYR A 78 8.59 7.79 2.05
CA TYR A 78 8.94 8.09 0.64
C TYR A 78 10.39 7.75 0.28
N LEU A 79 11.33 7.96 1.21
CA LEU A 79 12.76 7.75 0.98
C LEU A 79 13.14 6.27 0.90
N ILE A 80 12.44 5.40 1.64
CA ILE A 80 12.76 3.98 1.66
C ILE A 80 12.20 3.29 0.43
N GLU A 81 13.10 2.83 -0.45
CA GLU A 81 12.71 2.11 -1.65
C GLU A 81 12.06 0.76 -1.33
N PRO A 82 10.88 0.48 -1.90
CA PRO A 82 10.23 -0.80 -1.70
C PRO A 82 10.90 -1.88 -2.54
N LYS A 83 11.18 -3.02 -1.91
CA LYS A 83 11.68 -4.21 -2.59
C LYS A 83 10.55 -4.83 -3.40
N SER A 84 10.63 -4.74 -4.72
CA SER A 84 9.64 -5.34 -5.62
C SER A 84 9.67 -6.88 -5.50
N PRO A 85 8.50 -7.56 -5.49
CA PRO A 85 8.45 -9.01 -5.55
C PRO A 85 9.02 -9.53 -6.88
N TYR A 86 9.51 -10.77 -6.88
CA TYR A 86 10.09 -11.37 -8.08
C TYR A 86 9.05 -11.48 -9.19
N VAL A 87 9.38 -10.95 -10.37
CA VAL A 87 8.61 -11.12 -11.60
C VAL A 87 9.48 -11.88 -12.58
N SER A 88 8.95 -12.97 -13.14
CA SER A 88 9.66 -13.78 -14.12
C SER A 88 9.96 -12.96 -15.38
N TYR A 89 11.17 -13.11 -15.90
CA TYR A 89 11.65 -12.38 -17.10
C TYR A 89 11.00 -12.89 -18.40
N ASP A 90 10.32 -14.03 -18.35
CA ASP A 90 9.55 -14.60 -19.47
C ASP A 90 8.40 -13.68 -19.95
N LYS A 91 7.90 -12.81 -19.07
CA LYS A 91 6.82 -11.84 -19.33
C LYS A 91 7.22 -10.64 -20.21
N GLY A 92 8.51 -10.48 -20.51
CA GLY A 92 9.04 -9.36 -21.29
C GLY A 92 9.55 -8.20 -20.44
N GLN A 93 10.59 -7.51 -20.93
CA GLN A 93 11.28 -6.45 -20.18
C GLN A 93 10.37 -5.24 -19.90
N ASP A 94 9.49 -4.90 -20.84
CA ASP A 94 8.57 -3.76 -20.70
C ASP A 94 7.52 -4.00 -19.61
N TYR A 95 6.98 -5.22 -19.52
CA TYR A 95 6.10 -5.62 -18.43
C TYR A 95 6.81 -5.52 -17.07
N VAL A 96 8.01 -6.08 -16.95
CA VAL A 96 8.78 -6.06 -15.69
C VAL A 96 9.05 -4.62 -15.24
N ARG A 97 9.40 -3.74 -16.17
CA ARG A 97 9.61 -2.31 -15.90
C ARG A 97 8.31 -1.62 -15.47
N GLY A 98 7.21 -1.88 -16.15
CA GLY A 98 5.88 -1.37 -15.78
C GLY A 98 5.49 -1.81 -14.37
N PHE A 99 5.67 -3.08 -14.06
CA PHE A 99 5.40 -3.67 -12.75
C PHE A 99 6.21 -3.02 -11.64
N GLN A 100 7.52 -2.88 -11.82
CA GLN A 100 8.38 -2.25 -10.82
C GLN A 100 8.00 -0.78 -10.56
N ASN A 101 7.65 -0.03 -11.62
CA ASN A 101 7.22 1.36 -11.51
C ASN A 101 5.86 1.49 -10.80
N GLY A 102 4.88 0.67 -11.20
CA GLY A 102 3.55 0.64 -10.59
C GLY A 102 3.60 0.22 -9.12
N TYR A 103 4.36 -0.83 -8.81
CA TYR A 103 4.55 -1.33 -7.45
C TYR A 103 5.25 -0.28 -6.58
N SER A 104 6.39 0.25 -7.03
CA SER A 104 7.19 1.17 -6.20
C SER A 104 6.45 2.47 -5.88
N SER A 105 5.73 3.04 -6.86
CA SER A 105 4.97 4.27 -6.66
C SER A 105 3.82 4.10 -5.66
N GLU A 106 3.00 3.06 -5.80
CA GLU A 106 1.88 2.81 -4.88
C GLU A 106 2.34 2.39 -3.49
N VAL A 107 3.40 1.57 -3.39
CA VAL A 107 3.95 1.20 -2.08
C VAL A 107 4.52 2.42 -1.37
N LYS A 108 5.29 3.29 -2.04
CA LYS A 108 5.77 4.55 -1.42
C LYS A 108 4.61 5.40 -0.90
N LYS A 109 3.56 5.56 -1.70
CA LYS A 109 2.35 6.31 -1.32
C LYS A 109 1.65 5.67 -0.10
N LYS A 110 1.47 4.36 -0.09
CA LYS A 110 0.86 3.64 1.06
C LYS A 110 1.70 3.75 2.33
N ARG A 111 3.02 3.57 2.23
CA ARG A 111 3.96 3.69 3.35
C ARG A 111 3.94 5.09 3.93
N ALA A 112 3.98 6.12 3.08
CA ALA A 112 3.89 7.51 3.49
C ALA A 112 2.56 7.83 4.19
N THR A 113 1.43 7.41 3.62
CA THR A 113 0.11 7.64 4.21
C THR A 113 -0.06 6.91 5.54
N SER A 114 0.36 5.65 5.63
CA SER A 114 0.28 4.89 6.89
C SER A 114 1.21 5.45 7.97
N ALA A 115 2.44 5.83 7.62
CA ALA A 115 3.37 6.49 8.53
C ALA A 115 2.87 7.88 8.98
N PHE A 116 2.19 8.63 8.11
CA PHE A 116 1.51 9.88 8.47
C PHE A 116 0.41 9.63 9.50
N VAL A 117 -0.48 8.67 9.24
CA VAL A 117 -1.59 8.33 10.16
C VAL A 117 -1.05 7.89 11.52
N GLY A 118 -0.03 7.01 11.55
CA GLY A 118 0.63 6.60 12.79
C GLY A 118 1.28 7.78 13.53
N GLY A 119 1.91 8.70 12.79
CA GLY A 119 2.46 9.93 13.33
C GLY A 119 1.40 10.84 13.96
N CYS A 120 0.28 11.08 13.28
CA CYS A 120 -0.82 11.87 13.82
C CYS A 120 -1.41 11.28 15.10
N ILE A 121 -1.70 9.96 15.11
CA ILE A 121 -2.26 9.27 16.28
C ILE A 121 -1.32 9.39 17.48
N SER A 122 -0.03 9.13 17.27
CA SER A 122 0.96 9.23 18.35
C SER A 122 1.15 10.66 18.86
N THR A 123 1.06 11.67 18.00
CA THR A 123 1.20 13.09 18.40
C THR A 123 0.05 13.48 19.32
N VAL A 124 -1.18 13.05 19.01
CA VAL A 124 -2.34 13.27 19.88
C VAL A 124 -2.16 12.54 21.21
N ALA A 125 -1.78 11.26 21.17
CA ALA A 125 -1.56 10.46 22.38
C ALA A 125 -0.45 11.08 23.26
N GLN A 126 0.64 11.53 22.66
CA GLN A 126 1.78 12.14 23.34
C GLN A 126 1.41 13.49 23.95
N THR A 127 0.60 14.29 23.26
CA THR A 127 0.08 15.56 23.81
C THR A 127 -0.80 15.33 25.02
N LEU A 128 -1.66 14.30 24.99
CA LEU A 128 -2.49 13.94 26.14
C LEU A 128 -1.64 13.48 27.33
N ILE A 129 -0.67 12.58 27.11
CA ILE A 129 0.19 12.05 28.17
C ILE A 129 1.06 13.17 28.77
N TYR A 130 1.77 13.94 27.94
CA TYR A 130 2.60 15.02 28.45
C TYR A 130 1.78 16.14 29.07
N GLY A 131 0.62 16.48 28.51
CA GLY A 131 -0.29 17.46 29.11
C GLY A 131 -0.69 17.08 30.53
N THR A 132 -1.08 15.81 30.74
CA THR A 132 -1.40 15.31 32.09
C THR A 132 -0.17 15.32 33.01
N LEU A 133 0.99 14.90 32.53
CA LEU A 133 2.23 14.94 33.32
C LEU A 133 2.61 16.38 33.71
N TYR A 134 2.51 17.35 32.80
CA TYR A 134 2.80 18.75 33.09
C TYR A 134 1.86 19.33 34.14
N VAL A 135 0.57 18.97 34.14
CA VAL A 135 -0.38 19.40 35.16
C VAL A 135 -0.02 18.81 36.54
N ILE A 136 0.31 17.52 36.60
CA ILE A 136 0.68 16.85 37.85
C ILE A 136 2.01 17.41 38.40
N TYR A 137 3.04 17.49 37.55
CA TYR A 137 4.34 18.05 37.94
C TYR A 137 4.24 19.53 38.30
N GLY A 138 3.45 20.32 37.55
CA GLY A 138 3.21 21.72 37.85
C GLY A 138 2.52 21.91 39.21
N ALA A 139 1.49 21.12 39.50
CA ALA A 139 0.81 21.15 40.79
C ALA A 139 1.72 20.74 41.95
N ALA A 140 2.55 19.71 41.76
CA ALA A 140 3.52 19.27 42.75
C ALA A 140 4.58 20.36 43.02
N LEU A 141 5.07 21.02 41.98
CA LEU A 141 6.07 22.08 42.08
C LEU A 141 5.51 23.34 42.75
N ILE A 142 4.26 23.72 42.46
CA ILE A 142 3.55 24.81 43.15
C ILE A 142 3.40 24.47 44.64
N THR A 143 2.95 23.26 44.97
CA THR A 143 2.74 22.83 46.35
C THR A 143 4.06 22.82 47.14
N PHE A 144 5.13 22.34 46.52
CA PHE A 144 6.48 22.37 47.08
C PHE A 144 6.94 23.82 47.34
N LEU A 145 6.79 24.72 46.37
CA LEU A 145 7.13 26.13 46.55
C LEU A 145 6.30 26.79 47.66
N SER A 146 4.99 26.55 47.71
CA SER A 146 4.12 27.07 48.77
C SER A 146 4.56 26.61 50.16
N SER A 147 5.01 25.36 50.30
CA SER A 147 5.50 24.83 51.57
C SER A 147 6.81 25.51 52.03
N LEU A 148 7.72 25.80 51.09
CA LEU A 148 8.97 26.53 51.37
C LEU A 148 8.73 27.96 51.85
N PHE A 149 7.80 28.68 51.23
CA PHE A 149 7.49 30.06 51.64
C PHE A 149 6.68 30.15 52.93
N SER A 150 5.95 29.10 53.31
CA SER A 150 5.24 29.05 54.61
C SER A 150 6.14 28.78 55.82
N MET A 151 7.43 28.48 55.60
CA MET A 151 8.42 28.22 56.66
C MET A 151 9.30 29.45 57.00
N GLN A 152 9.13 30.58 56.30
CA GLN A 152 9.72 31.88 56.66
C GLN A 152 8.74 32.72 57.47
#